data_AF-A0A6L6IYR6-F1
#
_entry.id   AF-A0A6L6IYR6-F1
#
_cell.length_a   1.000
_cell.length_b   1.000
_cell.length_c   1.000
_cell.angle_alpha   90.00
_cell.angle_beta   90.00
_cell.angle_gamma   90.00
#
_symmetry.space_group_name_H-M   'P 1'
#
loop_
_entity.id
_entity.type
_entity.pdbx_description
1 polymer ?
#
loop_
_entity_poly.entity_id
_entity_poly.type
_entity_poly.pdbx_seq_one_letter_code
_entity_poly.pdbx_strand_id
1 'polypeptide(L)'
;MAPSRDTDIEGRLMAHRKLLVRLIDMLPPAQRDELAEWLASASQMHDGQEDPGAVEDPAAALQLAEADEIRLLSDRLHLRLGQSQPG
;
A
#
# COMPACT_ATOMS: atom_id res chain seq x y z
N MET A 1 -26.02 9.72 -14.57
CA MET A 1 -25.08 10.70 -13.96
C MET A 1 -23.70 10.09 -14.07
N ALA A 2 -22.74 10.77 -14.72
CA ALA A 2 -21.38 10.24 -14.81
C ALA A 2 -20.71 10.27 -13.41
N PRO A 3 -19.82 9.32 -13.07
CA PRO A 3 -19.11 9.36 -11.79
C PRO A 3 -18.29 10.65 -11.68
N SER A 4 -18.16 11.19 -10.47
CA SER A 4 -17.25 12.32 -10.24
C SER A 4 -15.81 11.86 -10.49
N ARG A 5 -14.91 12.83 -10.75
CA ARG A 5 -13.49 12.55 -10.95
C ARG A 5 -12.87 11.79 -9.78
N ASP A 6 -13.32 12.09 -8.56
CA ASP A 6 -12.84 11.42 -7.35
C ASP A 6 -13.30 9.95 -7.30
N THR A 7 -14.56 9.68 -7.65
CA THR A 7 -15.09 8.31 -7.74
C THR A 7 -14.40 7.51 -8.85
N ASP A 8 -14.03 8.15 -9.98
CA ASP A 8 -13.26 7.50 -11.05
C ASP A 8 -11.85 7.11 -10.58
N ILE A 9 -11.15 8.04 -9.91
CA ILE A 9 -9.82 7.78 -9.35
C ILE A 9 -9.87 6.67 -8.29
N GLU A 10 -10.84 6.72 -7.38
CA GLU A 10 -11.03 5.69 -6.35
C GLU A 10 -11.30 4.31 -6.98
N GLY A 11 -12.16 4.26 -8.00
CA GLY A 11 -12.43 3.03 -8.75
C GLY A 11 -11.19 2.46 -9.44
N ARG A 12 -10.36 3.32 -10.05
CA ARG A 12 -9.08 2.92 -10.64
C ARG A 12 -8.12 2.41 -9.58
N LEU A 13 -7.98 3.10 -8.44
CA LEU A 13 -7.10 2.69 -7.36
C LEU A 13 -7.53 1.32 -6.78
N MET A 14 -8.83 1.13 -6.58
CA MET A 14 -9.41 -0.16 -6.18
C MET A 14 -9.06 -1.30 -7.15
N ALA A 15 -9.14 -1.04 -8.46
CA ALA A 15 -8.79 -2.04 -9.47
C ALA A 15 -7.30 -2.42 -9.41
N HIS A 16 -6.40 -1.45 -9.26
CA HIS A 16 -4.96 -1.70 -9.12
C HIS A 16 -4.65 -2.48 -7.84
N ARG A 17 -5.24 -2.10 -6.70
CA ARG A 17 -5.10 -2.84 -5.42
C ARG A 17 -5.52 -4.30 -5.56
N LYS A 18 -6.66 -4.57 -6.21
CA LYS A 18 -7.12 -5.95 -6.46
C LYS A 18 -6.16 -6.74 -7.35
N LEU A 19 -5.63 -6.11 -8.40
CA LEU A 19 -4.66 -6.74 -9.30
C LEU A 19 -3.36 -7.06 -8.55
N LEU A 20 -2.80 -6.11 -7.80
CA LEU A 20 -1.59 -6.30 -7.01
C LEU A 20 -1.75 -7.46 -6.03
N VAL A 21 -2.86 -7.51 -5.29
CA VAL A 21 -3.18 -8.62 -4.40
C VAL A 21 -3.19 -9.96 -5.14
N ARG A 22 -3.78 -10.01 -6.33
CA ARG A 22 -3.81 -11.24 -7.13
C ARG A 22 -2.42 -11.66 -7.59
N LEU A 23 -1.54 -10.71 -7.94
CA LEU A 23 -0.16 -11.00 -8.32
C LEU A 23 0.64 -11.56 -7.14
N ILE A 24 0.46 -10.98 -5.95
CA ILE A 24 1.16 -11.45 -4.73
C ILE A 24 0.77 -12.90 -4.39
N ASP A 25 -0.49 -13.26 -4.58
CA ASP A 25 -0.95 -14.65 -4.41
C ASP A 25 -0.32 -15.66 -5.36
N MET A 26 0.20 -15.20 -6.49
CA MET A 26 0.83 -16.05 -7.48
C MET A 26 2.33 -16.24 -7.19
N LEU A 27 2.89 -15.42 -6.30
CA LEU A 27 4.29 -15.55 -5.90
C LEU A 27 4.50 -16.81 -5.04
N PRO A 28 5.64 -17.51 -5.19
CA PRO A 28 6.12 -18.51 -4.24
C PRO A 28 6.26 -17.93 -2.81
N PRO A 29 6.12 -18.74 -1.75
CA PRO A 29 6.18 -18.27 -0.37
C PRO A 29 7.40 -17.39 -0.05
N ALA A 30 8.61 -17.83 -0.42
CA ALA A 30 9.85 -17.07 -0.16
C ALA A 30 9.85 -15.67 -0.79
N GLN A 31 9.22 -15.50 -1.96
CA GLN A 31 9.12 -14.20 -2.64
C GLN A 31 8.05 -13.31 -2.01
N ARG A 32 7.04 -13.89 -1.34
CA ARG A 32 6.07 -13.13 -0.55
C ARG A 32 6.71 -12.58 0.72
N ASP A 33 7.57 -13.37 1.36
CA ASP A 33 8.28 -12.96 2.57
C ASP A 33 9.26 -11.82 2.25
N GLU A 34 10.05 -11.93 1.18
CA GLU A 34 10.92 -10.85 0.69
C GLU A 34 10.13 -9.56 0.39
N LEU A 35 8.97 -9.69 -0.26
CA LEU A 35 8.10 -8.55 -0.55
C LEU A 35 7.52 -7.94 0.75
N ALA A 36 7.16 -8.75 1.73
CA ALA A 36 6.65 -8.28 3.02
C ALA A 36 7.73 -7.50 3.79
N GLU A 37 8.97 -7.98 3.79
CA GLU A 37 10.11 -7.28 4.39
C GLU A 37 10.38 -5.94 3.71
N TRP A 38 10.35 -5.91 2.37
CA TRP A 38 10.51 -4.67 1.61
C TRP A 38 9.40 -3.67 1.92
N LEU A 39 8.13 -4.10 1.95
CA LEU A 39 6.99 -3.24 2.28
C LEU A 39 7.08 -2.67 3.71
N ALA A 40 7.51 -3.48 4.67
CA ALA A 40 7.71 -3.03 6.05
C ALA A 40 8.82 -1.97 6.15
N SER A 41 9.91 -2.12 5.40
CA SER A 41 11.00 -1.13 5.33
C SER A 41 10.54 0.16 4.64
N ALA A 42 9.84 0.05 3.51
CA ALA A 42 9.34 1.19 2.75
C ALA A 42 8.34 2.04 3.56
N SER A 43 7.53 1.41 4.42
CA SER A 43 6.59 2.13 5.31
C SER A 43 7.27 2.93 6.43
N GLN A 44 8.51 2.58 6.82
CA GLN A 44 9.23 3.25 7.92
C GLN A 44 10.02 4.49 7.47
N MET A 45 10.39 4.59 6.19
CA MET A 45 11.12 5.75 5.68
C MET A 45 10.33 7.07 5.76
N HIS A 46 9.03 7.02 6.09
CA HIS A 46 8.12 8.17 6.07
C HIS A 46 7.77 8.75 7.45
N ASP A 47 8.04 8.03 8.55
CA ASP A 47 7.69 8.44 9.94
C ASP A 47 8.61 9.56 10.50
N GLY A 48 9.60 9.99 9.71
CA GLY A 48 10.62 10.97 10.12
C GLY A 48 10.33 12.44 9.79
N GLN A 49 9.17 12.78 9.23
CA GLN A 49 8.84 14.13 8.76
C GLN A 49 7.50 14.70 9.28
N GLU A 50 7.01 14.25 10.44
CA GLU A 50 5.90 14.91 11.12
C GLU A 50 6.38 16.12 11.94
N ASP A 51 6.92 17.17 11.30
CA ASP A 51 7.23 18.43 11.97
C ASP A 51 5.94 19.28 12.07
N PRO A 52 5.41 19.57 13.28
CA PRO A 52 4.15 20.30 13.48
C PRO A 52 4.33 21.78 13.12
N GLY A 53 4.36 22.07 11.82
CA GLY A 53 4.59 23.40 11.26
C GLY A 53 5.09 23.42 9.82
N ALA A 54 5.38 22.26 9.21
CA ALA A 54 5.78 22.20 7.81
C ALA A 54 4.62 22.68 6.90
N VAL A 55 4.92 23.69 6.08
CA VAL A 55 4.01 24.21 5.05
C VAL A 55 3.63 23.05 4.13
N GLU A 56 2.35 22.95 3.77
CA GLU A 56 1.81 21.96 2.83
C GLU A 56 2.56 22.02 1.49
N ASP A 57 3.67 21.30 1.38
CA ASP A 57 4.33 21.06 0.12
C ASP A 57 3.50 20.00 -0.63
N PRO A 58 2.96 20.29 -1.82
CA PRO A 58 2.24 19.30 -2.63
C PRO A 58 3.06 18.03 -2.89
N ALA A 59 4.40 18.12 -2.88
CA ALA A 59 5.27 16.95 -2.95
C ALA A 59 5.21 16.10 -1.67
N ALA A 60 5.16 16.72 -0.49
CA ALA A 60 5.01 16.02 0.79
C ALA A 60 3.65 15.33 0.91
N ALA A 61 2.57 15.99 0.44
CA ALA A 61 1.24 15.40 0.41
C ALA A 61 1.15 14.16 -0.50
N LEU A 62 1.82 14.20 -1.66
CA LEU A 62 1.90 13.04 -2.56
C LEU A 62 2.68 11.89 -1.94
N GLN A 63 3.82 12.17 -1.31
CA GLN A 63 4.64 11.15 -0.66
C GLN A 63 3.91 10.52 0.54
N LEU A 64 3.13 11.32 1.29
CA LEU A 64 2.30 10.81 2.39
C LEU A 64 1.21 9.85 1.86
N ALA A 65 0.52 10.24 0.79
CA ALA A 65 -0.47 9.38 0.15
C ALA A 65 0.14 8.07 -0.40
N GLU A 66 1.39 8.12 -0.89
CA GLU A 66 2.15 6.94 -1.33
C GLU A 66 2.52 6.04 -0.14
N ALA A 67 3.00 6.60 0.97
CA ALA A 67 3.33 5.84 2.17
C ALA A 67 2.10 5.16 2.79
N ASP A 68 0.96 5.85 2.82
CA ASP A 68 -0.32 5.28 3.26
C ASP A 68 -0.73 4.08 2.39
N GLU A 69 -0.55 4.19 1.08
CA GLU A 69 -0.82 3.10 0.14
C GLU A 69 0.06 1.87 0.43
N ILE A 70 1.36 2.09 0.61
CA ILE A 70 2.34 1.04 0.92
C ILE A 70 1.96 0.34 2.23
N ARG A 71 1.57 1.10 3.26
CA ARG A 71 1.12 0.54 4.54
C ARG A 71 -0.12 -0.34 4.38
N LEU A 72 -1.13 0.13 3.64
CA LEU A 72 -2.34 -0.65 3.37
C LEU A 72 -2.07 -1.95 2.59
N LEU A 73 -1.12 -1.92 1.66
CA LEU A 73 -0.67 -3.11 0.93
C LEU A 73 0.06 -4.10 1.86
N SER A 74 0.93 -3.59 2.74
CA SER A 74 1.66 -4.37 3.74
C SER A 74 0.70 -5.09 4.70
N ASP A 75 -0.26 -4.37 5.28
CA ASP A 75 -1.27 -4.94 6.20
C ASP A 75 -2.04 -6.09 5.53
N ARG A 76 -2.41 -5.90 4.26
CA ARG A 76 -3.17 -6.88 3.50
C ARG A 76 -2.36 -8.13 3.16
N LEU A 77 -1.06 -7.97 2.91
CA LEU A 77 -0.14 -9.09 2.71
C LEU A 77 0.03 -9.88 4.02
N HIS A 78 0.23 -9.22 5.15
CA HIS A 78 0.34 -9.88 6.45
C HIS A 78 -0.90 -10.70 6.80
N LEU A 79 -2.10 -10.13 6.60
CA LEU A 79 -3.36 -10.85 6.80
C LEU A 79 -3.45 -12.12 5.92
N ARG A 80 -2.94 -12.07 4.69
CA ARG A 80 -2.91 -13.20 3.75
C ARG A 80 -1.93 -14.28 4.14
N LEU A 81 -0.73 -13.91 4.57
CA LEU A 81 0.29 -14.86 5.02
C LEU A 81 -0.20 -15.60 6.27
N GLY A 82 -0.83 -14.88 7.21
CA GLY A 82 -1.48 -15.49 8.38
C GLY A 82 -2.66 -16.41 8.06
N GLN A 83 -3.33 -16.23 6.92
CA GLN A 83 -4.40 -17.12 6.44
C GLN A 83 -3.90 -18.27 5.55
N SER A 84 -2.64 -18.24 5.09
CA SER A 84 -2.07 -19.22 4.15
C SER A 84 -1.39 -20.41 4.82
N GLN A 85 -1.60 -20.63 6.13
CA GLN A 85 -1.14 -21.83 6.84
C GLN A 85 -2.30 -22.84 6.97
N PRO A 86 -2.45 -23.81 6.06
CA PRO A 86 -3.25 -24.99 6.34
C PRO A 86 -2.41 -25.97 7.19
N GLY A 87 -3.07 -26.61 8.16
CA GLY A 87 -2.58 -27.85 8.77
C GLY A 87 -2.65 -29.03 7.81
#